data_AF-A0A7S4B4Z3-F1
#
_entry.id   AF-A0A7S4B4Z3-F1
#
_cell.length_a   1.000
_cell.length_b   1.000
_cell.length_c   1.000
_cell.angle_alpha   90.00
_cell.angle_beta   90.00
_cell.angle_gamma   90.00
#
_symmetry.space_group_name_H-M   'P 1'
#
loop_
_entity.id
_entity.type
_entity.pdbx_description
1 polymer ?
#
loop_
_entity_poly.entity_id
_entity_poly.type
_entity_poly.pdbx_seq_one_letter_code
_entity_poly.pdbx_strand_id
1 'polypeptide(L)'
;MKVTIKSWHAVASWTWTTEDDVCGICHMALDGCAPGAVGPGDDSPVVWGRCSHYFHLMCINTWLHNKNTCPICRRKWEFASAPKPGPATPGGRGATANT
;
A
#
# COMPACT_ATOMS: atom_id res chain seq x y z
N MET A 1 -9.37 16.59 42.68
CA MET A 1 -7.94 16.44 42.32
C MET A 1 -7.81 16.74 40.83
N LYS A 2 -6.94 17.69 40.43
CA LYS A 2 -6.83 18.21 39.06
C LYS A 2 -5.47 17.81 38.48
N VAL A 3 -5.47 16.99 37.44
CA VAL A 3 -4.24 16.54 36.75
C VAL A 3 -4.05 17.40 35.49
N THR A 4 -2.84 17.93 35.31
CA THR A 4 -2.47 18.75 34.13
C THR A 4 -1.33 18.08 33.38
N ILE A 5 -1.56 17.78 32.10
CA ILE A 5 -0.55 17.21 31.19
C ILE A 5 0.43 18.33 30.79
N LYS A 6 1.73 18.13 31.02
CA LYS A 6 2.77 19.13 30.75
C LYS A 6 3.31 19.08 29.31
N SER A 7 3.41 17.88 28.75
CA SER A 7 3.87 17.66 27.39
C SER A 7 3.28 16.38 26.83
N TRP A 8 3.12 16.33 25.51
CA TRP A 8 2.64 15.17 24.77
C TRP A 8 3.55 14.95 23.57
N HIS A 9 4.02 13.73 23.39
CA HIS A 9 4.80 13.29 22.24
C HIS A 9 4.02 12.20 21.54
N ALA A 10 3.19 12.59 20.57
CA ALA A 10 2.40 11.66 19.78
C ALA A 10 3.26 11.10 18.63
N VAL A 11 3.18 9.79 18.43
CA VAL A 11 3.74 9.10 17.26
C VAL A 11 2.59 8.40 16.55
N ALA A 12 2.57 8.48 15.23
CA ALA A 12 1.59 7.82 14.39
C ALA A 12 2.28 7.06 13.26
N SER A 13 1.78 5.86 12.97
CA SER A 13 2.09 5.09 11.77
C SER A 13 0.80 4.93 10.96
N TRP A 14 0.93 4.86 9.65
CA TRP A 14 -0.18 4.60 8.73
C TRP A 14 0.10 3.29 7.98
N THR A 15 -0.97 2.58 7.66
CA THR A 15 -0.95 1.38 6.81
C THR A 15 -2.08 1.52 5.80
N TRP A 16 -1.99 0.82 4.68
CA TRP A 16 -3.14 0.69 3.79
C TRP A 16 -4.25 -0.11 4.50
N THR A 17 -5.50 0.30 4.34
CA THR A 17 -6.67 -0.45 4.82
C THR A 17 -7.22 -1.28 3.66
N THR A 18 -6.56 -2.39 3.34
CA THR A 18 -7.00 -3.31 2.30
C THR A 18 -7.31 -4.69 2.89
N GLU A 19 -8.26 -5.44 2.32
CA GLU A 19 -8.62 -6.78 2.82
C GLU A 19 -7.46 -7.77 2.73
N ASP A 20 -6.59 -7.61 1.74
CA ASP A 20 -5.37 -8.37 1.55
C ASP A 20 -4.21 -7.35 1.43
N ASP A 21 -3.46 -7.10 2.49
CA ASP A 21 -2.34 -6.13 2.50
C ASP A 21 -1.13 -6.60 1.65
N VAL A 22 -1.38 -7.38 0.59
CA VAL A 22 -0.41 -8.12 -0.22
C VAL A 22 -0.63 -7.82 -1.70
N CYS A 23 0.46 -7.58 -2.43
CA CYS A 23 0.43 -7.42 -3.88
C CYS A 23 0.21 -8.77 -4.58
N GLY A 24 -0.86 -8.90 -5.36
CA GLY A 24 -1.20 -10.16 -6.07
C GLY A 24 -0.27 -10.58 -7.22
N ILE A 25 0.89 -9.93 -7.39
CA ILE A 25 1.93 -10.30 -8.37
C ILE A 25 3.19 -10.80 -7.66
N CYS A 26 3.72 -10.04 -6.70
CA CYS A 26 4.94 -10.40 -5.98
C CYS A 26 4.69 -11.06 -4.62
N HIS A 27 3.44 -11.06 -4.14
CA HIS A 27 3.01 -11.61 -2.85
C HIS A 27 3.71 -10.98 -1.64
N MET A 28 4.26 -9.78 -1.80
CA MET A 28 4.84 -8.97 -0.73
C MET A 28 3.83 -7.94 -0.21
N ALA A 29 4.06 -7.44 1.00
CA ALA A 29 3.23 -6.41 1.60
C ALA A 29 3.16 -5.15 0.73
N LEU A 30 1.99 -4.48 0.69
CA LEU A 30 1.81 -3.23 -0.07
C LEU A 30 2.68 -2.10 0.47
N ASP A 31 2.86 -2.04 1.80
CA ASP A 31 3.79 -1.13 2.49
C ASP A 31 5.25 -1.58 2.41
N GLY A 32 5.51 -2.71 1.74
CA GLY A 32 6.82 -3.31 1.60
C GLY A 32 7.50 -3.00 0.27
N CYS A 33 8.78 -3.35 0.22
CA CYS A 33 9.62 -3.26 -0.96
C CYS A 33 9.24 -4.34 -2.00
N ALA A 34 9.01 -3.94 -3.25
CA ALA A 34 8.84 -4.88 -4.35
C ALA A 34 10.16 -5.67 -4.59
N PRO A 35 10.11 -6.95 -4.99
CA PRO A 35 11.32 -7.72 -5.25
C PRO A 35 12.13 -7.08 -6.38
N GLY A 36 13.34 -6.60 -6.06
CA GLY A 36 14.25 -5.92 -6.99
C GLY A 36 14.57 -4.47 -6.66
N ALA A 37 13.88 -3.84 -5.69
CA ALA A 37 14.25 -2.51 -5.23
C ALA A 37 15.50 -2.58 -4.33
N VAL A 38 16.48 -1.73 -4.66
CA VAL A 38 17.90 -1.85 -4.22
C VAL A 38 18.14 -1.26 -2.82
N GLY A 39 17.12 -0.66 -2.19
CA GLY A 39 17.26 -0.17 -0.83
C GLY A 39 15.96 0.34 -0.21
N PRO A 40 15.98 0.61 1.12
CA PRO A 40 14.88 1.29 1.80
C PRO A 40 14.75 2.71 1.22
N GLY A 41 13.66 2.98 0.49
CA GLY A 41 13.39 4.27 -0.15
C GLY A 41 13.22 4.20 -1.67
N ASP A 42 13.39 3.04 -2.31
CA ASP A 42 12.88 2.81 -3.67
C ASP A 42 11.39 2.42 -3.55
N ASP A 43 10.60 3.40 -3.11
CA ASP A 43 9.17 3.25 -2.85
C ASP A 43 8.47 2.99 -4.17
N SER A 44 8.14 1.73 -4.46
CA SER A 44 7.24 1.42 -5.56
C SER A 44 5.82 1.77 -5.11
N PRO A 45 5.23 2.90 -5.56
CA PRO A 45 3.94 3.32 -5.05
C PRO A 45 2.87 2.28 -5.41
N VAL A 46 1.91 2.11 -4.50
CA VAL A 46 0.73 1.29 -4.76
C VAL A 46 -0.14 2.02 -5.77
N VAL A 47 -0.56 1.31 -6.82
CA VAL A 47 -1.44 1.84 -7.87
C VAL A 47 -2.72 1.03 -7.96
N TRP A 48 -3.83 1.71 -8.25
CA TRP A 48 -5.14 1.10 -8.40
C TRP A 48 -5.54 1.02 -9.87
N GLY A 49 -6.15 -0.09 -10.24
CA GLY A 49 -6.86 -0.22 -11.51
C GLY A 49 -8.31 0.22 -11.37
N ARG A 50 -8.95 0.62 -12.49
CA ARG A 50 -10.42 0.81 -12.55
C ARG A 50 -11.22 -0.41 -12.08
N CYS A 51 -10.59 -1.58 -12.13
CA CYS A 51 -11.15 -2.84 -11.67
C CYS A 51 -11.10 -3.05 -10.14
N SER A 52 -10.75 -2.00 -9.38
CA SER A 52 -10.56 -1.96 -7.91
C SER A 52 -9.50 -2.91 -7.37
N HIS A 53 -8.58 -3.40 -8.21
CA HIS A 53 -7.40 -4.15 -7.77
C HIS A 53 -6.19 -3.23 -7.66
N TYR A 54 -5.33 -3.53 -6.70
CA TYR A 54 -4.13 -2.77 -6.35
C TYR A 54 -2.87 -3.63 -6.50
N PHE A 55 -1.78 -3.01 -6.94
CA PHE A 55 -0.47 -3.66 -7.10
C PHE A 55 0.63 -2.62 -6.91
N HIS A 56 1.87 -3.05 -6.64
CA HIS A 56 3.03 -2.17 -6.75
C HIS A 56 3.23 -1.73 -8.20
N LEU A 57 3.60 -0.47 -8.42
CA LEU A 57 3.86 0.09 -9.75
C LEU A 57 4.86 -0.77 -10.55
N MET A 58 5.96 -1.21 -9.92
CA MET A 58 6.98 -2.04 -10.58
C MET A 58 6.42 -3.39 -11.04
N CYS A 59 5.61 -4.02 -10.17
CA CYS A 59 5.02 -5.31 -10.45
C CYS A 59 4.01 -5.24 -11.60
N ILE A 60 3.10 -4.26 -11.57
CA ILE A 60 2.11 -4.12 -12.64
C ILE A 60 2.75 -3.66 -13.95
N ASN A 61 3.78 -2.82 -13.92
CA ASN A 61 4.49 -2.39 -15.11
C ASN A 61 5.17 -3.59 -15.81
N THR A 62 5.82 -4.45 -15.02
CA THR A 62 6.42 -5.70 -15.52
C THR A 62 5.38 -6.64 -16.14
N TRP A 63 4.20 -6.74 -15.54
CA TRP A 63 3.10 -7.52 -16.08
C TRP A 63 2.55 -6.94 -17.39
N LEU A 64 2.36 -5.61 -17.44
CA LEU A 64 1.84 -4.89 -18.60
C LEU A 64 2.74 -4.95 -19.84
N HIS A 65 4.05 -5.15 -19.67
CA HIS A 65 4.94 -5.42 -20.80
C HIS A 65 4.56 -6.70 -21.57
N ASN A 66 3.97 -7.69 -20.88
CA ASN A 66 3.59 -8.98 -21.47
C ASN A 66 2.09 -9.08 -21.74
N LYS A 67 1.24 -8.56 -20.83
CA LYS A 67 -0.22 -8.69 -20.87
C LYS A 67 -0.90 -7.41 -20.42
N ASN A 68 -1.77 -6.84 -21.25
CA ASN A 68 -2.54 -5.62 -20.94
C ASN A 68 -3.80 -5.86 -20.08
N THR A 69 -3.83 -6.93 -19.30
CA THR A 69 -4.98 -7.37 -18.49
C THR A 69 -4.65 -7.39 -17.00
N CYS A 70 -5.62 -7.12 -16.14
CA CYS A 70 -5.47 -7.27 -14.69
C CYS A 70 -5.15 -8.74 -14.30
N PRO A 71 -4.16 -9.00 -13.44
CA PRO A 71 -3.83 -10.36 -12.97
C PRO A 71 -4.99 -11.08 -12.26
N ILE A 72 -5.83 -10.35 -11.53
CA ILE A 72 -6.91 -10.92 -10.71
C ILE A 72 -8.18 -11.13 -11.55
N CYS A 73 -8.73 -10.06 -12.15
CA CYS A 73 -10.01 -10.15 -12.86
C CYS A 73 -9.90 -10.31 -14.38
N ARG A 74 -8.71 -10.36 -14.96
CA ARG A 74 -8.44 -10.51 -16.41
C ARG A 74 -9.06 -9.44 -17.34
N ARG A 75 -9.75 -8.44 -16.80
CA ARG A 75 -10.22 -7.25 -17.53
C ARG A 75 -9.05 -6.41 -18.03
N LYS A 76 -9.26 -5.63 -19.10
CA LYS A 76 -8.28 -4.65 -19.60
C LYS A 76 -7.81 -3.73 -18.47
N TRP A 77 -6.50 -3.61 -18.29
CA TRP A 77 -5.93 -2.78 -17.22
C TRP A 77 -5.95 -1.30 -17.62
N GLU A 78 -6.47 -0.47 -16.73
CA GLU A 78 -6.44 0.99 -16.84
C GLU A 78 -6.15 1.56 -15.46
N PHE A 79 -5.14 2.43 -15.38
CA PHE A 79 -4.79 3.13 -14.14
C PHE A 79 -5.96 4.02 -13.70
N ALA A 80 -6.35 3.89 -12.44
CA ALA A 80 -7.29 4.79 -11.80
C ALA A 80 -6.51 5.90 -11.08
N SER A 81 -7.07 7.11 -11.04
CA SER A 81 -6.70 8.10 -10.04
C SER A 81 -7.03 7.52 -8.67
N ALA A 82 -6.12 7.63 -7.70
CA ALA A 82 -6.28 7.10 -6.34
C ALA A 82 -7.73 7.24 -5.85
N PRO A 83 -8.36 6.17 -5.33
CA PRO A 83 -9.66 6.30 -4.69
C PRO A 83 -9.51 7.35 -3.58
N LYS A 84 -10.45 8.29 -3.49
CA LYS A 84 -10.49 9.27 -2.39
C LYS A 84 -10.36 8.48 -1.08
N PRO A 85 -9.46 8.86 -0.15
CA PRO A 85 -9.33 8.14 1.11
C PRO A 85 -10.71 8.12 1.78
N GLY A 86 -11.29 6.91 1.87
CA GLY A 86 -12.40 6.66 2.76
C GLY A 86 -11.94 6.90 4.19
N PRO A 87 -12.87 7.16 5.13
CA PRO A 87 -12.52 7.48 6.51
C PRO A 87 -11.62 6.38 7.08
N ALA A 88 -10.42 6.79 7.52
CA ALA A 88 -9.45 5.92 8.15
C ALA A 88 -10.07 5.27 9.39
N THR A 89 -10.32 3.97 9.35
CA THR A 89 -10.75 3.21 10.53
C THR A 89 -9.52 2.97 11.39
N PRO A 90 -9.48 3.44 12.65
CA PRO A 90 -8.32 3.26 13.51
C PRO A 90 -8.35 1.84 14.09
N GLY A 91 -7.64 0.91 13.45
CA GLY A 91 -7.53 -0.44 14.01
C GLY A 91 -6.73 -1.39 13.13
N GLY A 92 -5.43 -1.50 13.37
CA GLY A 92 -4.61 -2.48 12.66
C GLY A 92 -3.15 -2.52 13.08
N ARG A 93 -2.88 -3.19 14.20
CA ARG A 93 -1.63 -3.86 14.64
C ARG A 93 -0.31 -3.32 14.05
N GLY A 94 0.44 -2.67 14.93
CA GLY A 94 1.75 -2.10 14.65
C GLY A 94 2.83 -3.11 14.27
N ALA A 95 3.79 -2.60 13.50
CA ALA A 95 5.13 -3.13 13.40
C ALA A 95 6.11 -1.98 13.62
N THR A 96 7.05 -2.23 14.52
CA THR A 96 8.03 -1.33 15.10
C THR A 96 9.04 -0.81 14.07
N ALA A 97 9.30 0.50 14.06
CA ALA A 97 10.52 1.05 13.49
C ALA A 97 11.36 1.66 14.62
N ASN A 98 12.60 1.19 14.70
CA ASN A 98 13.57 1.38 15.76
C ASN A 98 14.46 2.60 15.44
N THR A 99 14.71 3.42 16.47
CA THR A 99 15.74 4.47 16.64
C THR A 99 15.95 5.50 15.53
#